data_AF-A0A838F0F5-F1
#
_entry.id   AF-A0A838F0F5-F1
#
_cell.length_a   1.000
_cell.length_b   1.000
_cell.length_c   1.000
_cell.angle_alpha   90.00
_cell.angle_beta   90.00
_cell.angle_gamma   90.00
#
_symmetry.space_group_name_H-M   'P 1'
#
loop_
_entity.id
_entity.type
_entity.pdbx_description
1 polymer ?
#
loop_
_entity_poly.entity_id
_entity_poly.type
_entity_poly.pdbx_seq_one_letter_code
_entity_poly.pdbx_strand_id
1 'polypeptide(L)'
;MWLNGGNFALIANMNTQDFDAVQDTTGASWHWDEASWNPDSTAIGDWRDVRLVYVLDRGNSKPAAERYKKIIFQSGDETKYEIQFSNLDGSEQGILYVPKSNLSSYAYFTFDDGGSVLNIEPAKQQWDMLFTRYRYIFYDEDPALPYLVTGVLINPEISVAVDSSMTFTEIDYQKVTSLIYSNNRDVIGWNWKHFDFSSQLYMVHQNVNYILRDMEGVYWKLHFIDFYNEAGEKGYPQFEFQRL
;
A
#
# COMPACT_ATOMS: atom_id res chain seq x y z
N MET A 1 -8.08 -1.55 7.95
CA MET A 1 -6.85 -0.87 8.41
C MET A 1 -5.70 -1.58 7.75
N TRP A 2 -4.67 -0.87 7.28
CA TRP A 2 -3.54 -1.45 6.58
C TRP A 2 -2.24 -1.18 7.33
N LEU A 3 -1.31 -2.11 7.22
CA LEU A 3 0.06 -2.04 7.69
C LEU A 3 0.95 -1.35 6.65
N ASN A 4 2.07 -0.78 7.11
CA ASN A 4 3.10 -0.30 6.20
C ASN A 4 3.94 -1.47 5.68
N GLY A 5 3.49 -2.11 4.59
CA GLY A 5 4.23 -3.17 3.93
C GLY A 5 5.62 -2.75 3.44
N GLY A 6 5.85 -1.47 3.13
CA GLY A 6 7.17 -0.95 2.76
C GLY A 6 8.24 -1.09 3.85
N ASN A 7 7.81 -1.21 5.12
CA ASN A 7 8.68 -1.52 6.26
C ASN A 7 8.74 -3.02 6.58
N PHE A 8 8.15 -3.88 5.74
CA PHE A 8 7.90 -5.29 6.05
C PHE A 8 7.07 -5.50 7.32
N ALA A 9 6.17 -4.56 7.65
CA ALA A 9 5.34 -4.70 8.84
C ALA A 9 4.45 -5.96 8.76
N LEU A 10 4.31 -6.63 9.90
CA LEU A 10 3.49 -7.83 10.09
C LEU A 10 2.65 -7.64 11.35
N ILE A 11 1.49 -8.29 11.42
CA ILE A 11 0.67 -8.27 12.62
C ILE A 11 0.20 -9.68 12.98
N ALA A 12 0.13 -9.96 14.27
CA ALA A 12 -0.41 -11.19 14.80
C ALA A 12 -1.57 -10.88 15.74
N ASN A 13 -2.68 -11.61 15.60
CA ASN A 13 -3.76 -11.63 16.58
C ASN A 13 -3.40 -12.64 17.68
N MET A 14 -3.40 -12.18 18.93
CA MET A 14 -2.98 -12.99 20.08
C MET A 14 -4.13 -13.79 20.71
N ASN A 15 -5.34 -13.73 20.13
CA ASN A 15 -6.53 -14.48 20.55
C ASN A 15 -6.88 -14.31 22.04
N THR A 16 -6.62 -13.12 22.58
CA THR A 16 -6.92 -12.74 23.97
C THR A 16 -7.42 -11.31 24.02
N GLN A 17 -8.24 -11.00 25.03
CA GLN A 17 -8.66 -9.64 25.34
C GLN A 17 -7.83 -9.01 26.47
N ASP A 18 -6.98 -9.81 27.13
CA ASP A 18 -6.12 -9.37 28.21
C ASP A 18 -4.85 -8.71 27.64
N PHE A 19 -4.83 -7.38 27.65
CA PHE A 19 -3.72 -6.57 27.13
C PHE A 19 -2.40 -6.81 27.87
N ASP A 20 -2.45 -7.14 29.15
CA ASP A 20 -1.27 -7.29 30.01
C ASP A 20 -0.70 -8.71 29.97
N ALA A 21 -1.50 -9.70 29.55
CA ALA A 21 -1.07 -11.08 29.35
C ALA A 21 -0.08 -11.26 28.18
N VAL A 22 -0.12 -10.38 27.18
CA VAL A 22 0.81 -10.42 26.06
C VAL A 22 2.07 -9.66 26.45
N GLN A 23 3.22 -10.33 26.54
CA GLN A 23 4.50 -9.73 26.96
C GLN A 23 5.68 -10.10 26.04
N ASP A 24 5.43 -10.99 25.08
CA ASP A 24 6.39 -11.42 24.07
C ASP A 24 5.67 -11.72 22.75
N THR A 25 6.39 -12.30 21.80
CA THR A 25 5.86 -12.73 20.50
C THR A 25 5.59 -14.24 20.44
N THR A 26 5.63 -14.94 21.57
CA THR A 26 5.42 -16.39 21.63
C THR A 26 4.02 -16.74 21.17
N GLY A 27 3.91 -17.67 20.22
CA GLY A 27 2.63 -18.07 19.64
C GLY A 27 2.05 -17.10 18.61
N ALA A 28 2.78 -16.03 18.23
CA ALA A 28 2.35 -15.11 17.19
C ALA A 28 2.30 -15.80 15.81
N SER A 29 1.11 -15.82 15.20
CA SER A 29 0.93 -16.13 13.77
C SER A 29 0.98 -14.83 12.99
N TRP A 30 2.04 -14.61 12.22
CA TRP A 30 2.28 -13.35 11.52
C TRP A 30 1.54 -13.28 10.19
N HIS A 31 0.81 -12.17 9.99
CA HIS A 31 0.06 -11.88 8.78
C HIS A 31 0.50 -10.54 8.17
N TRP A 32 0.20 -10.37 6.88
CA TRP A 32 0.46 -9.17 6.08
C TRP A 32 -0.78 -8.81 5.26
N ASP A 33 -0.88 -7.54 4.85
CA ASP A 33 -1.90 -7.14 3.87
C ASP A 33 -1.49 -7.56 2.46
N GLU A 34 -2.49 -7.81 1.64
CA GLU A 34 -2.33 -7.91 0.19
C GLU A 34 -1.88 -6.58 -0.42
N ALA A 35 -1.06 -6.67 -1.48
CA ALA A 35 -0.52 -5.51 -2.18
C ALA A 35 -1.58 -4.71 -2.96
N SER A 36 -2.78 -5.27 -3.14
CA SER A 36 -3.92 -4.65 -3.84
C SER A 36 -4.59 -3.53 -3.06
N TRP A 37 -4.35 -3.45 -1.74
CA TRP A 37 -5.02 -2.56 -0.81
C TRP A 37 -6.54 -2.74 -0.74
N ASN A 38 -7.06 -3.89 -1.18
CA ASN A 38 -8.48 -4.22 -1.03
C ASN A 38 -8.80 -4.42 0.48
N PRO A 39 -9.87 -3.79 1.02
CA PRO A 39 -10.24 -3.95 2.43
C PRO A 39 -10.60 -5.39 2.85
N ASP A 40 -10.94 -6.28 1.92
CA ASP A 40 -11.24 -7.69 2.21
C ASP A 40 -10.00 -8.55 2.52
N SER A 41 -8.80 -8.03 2.26
CA SER A 41 -7.53 -8.77 2.32
C SER A 41 -6.51 -8.11 3.23
N THR A 42 -6.98 -7.54 4.35
CA THR A 42 -6.12 -6.92 5.36
C THR A 42 -5.69 -7.91 6.43
N ALA A 43 -4.46 -7.77 6.93
CA ALA A 43 -3.90 -8.64 7.98
C ALA A 43 -4.66 -8.54 9.30
N ILE A 44 -5.23 -7.36 9.57
CA ILE A 44 -5.98 -7.07 10.80
C ILE A 44 -7.38 -7.71 10.73
N GLY A 45 -7.98 -7.76 9.54
CA GLY A 45 -9.36 -8.17 9.34
C GLY A 45 -10.38 -7.20 9.95
N ASP A 46 -11.60 -7.70 10.18
CA ASP A 46 -12.63 -6.96 10.91
C ASP A 46 -12.45 -7.12 12.42
N TRP A 47 -12.04 -6.03 13.07
CA TRP A 47 -11.78 -5.98 14.51
C TRP A 47 -12.97 -5.44 15.33
N ARG A 48 -14.08 -5.08 14.67
CA ARG A 48 -15.19 -4.33 15.31
C ARG A 48 -16.03 -5.19 16.24
N ASP A 49 -16.13 -6.48 15.97
CA ASP A 49 -16.98 -7.40 16.74
C ASP A 49 -16.32 -7.86 18.04
N VAL A 50 -15.00 -8.06 18.02
CA VAL A 50 -14.25 -8.58 19.16
C VAL A 50 -12.98 -7.77 19.37
N ARG A 51 -12.88 -7.15 20.54
CA ARG A 51 -11.65 -6.46 20.97
C ARG A 51 -10.60 -7.48 21.36
N LEU A 52 -9.64 -7.71 20.48
CA LEU A 52 -8.50 -8.60 20.70
C LEU A 52 -7.20 -7.81 20.76
N VAL A 53 -6.22 -8.39 21.45
CA VAL A 53 -4.85 -7.89 21.48
C VAL A 53 -4.13 -8.35 20.22
N TYR A 54 -3.52 -7.40 19.54
CA TYR A 54 -2.62 -7.64 18.42
C TYR A 54 -1.19 -7.31 18.82
N VAL A 55 -0.22 -8.01 18.22
CA VAL A 55 1.18 -7.61 18.22
C VAL A 55 1.57 -7.20 16.81
N LEU A 56 2.00 -5.95 16.66
CA LEU A 56 2.55 -5.38 15.43
C LEU A 56 4.07 -5.50 15.45
N ASP A 57 4.63 -6.20 14.47
CA ASP A 57 6.02 -6.04 14.07
C ASP A 57 6.13 -4.87 13.09
N ARG A 58 6.87 -3.84 13.49
CA ARG A 58 7.03 -2.59 12.73
C ARG A 58 8.15 -2.66 11.69
N GLY A 59 8.85 -3.79 11.60
CA GLY A 59 9.90 -4.04 10.62
C GLY A 59 11.31 -4.03 11.20
N ASN A 60 12.24 -4.67 10.46
CA ASN A 60 13.64 -4.84 10.86
C ASN A 60 14.45 -3.54 10.94
N SER A 61 13.95 -2.44 10.38
CA SER A 61 14.62 -1.13 10.46
C SER A 61 14.46 -0.46 11.83
N LYS A 62 13.53 -0.93 12.67
CA LYS A 62 13.32 -0.41 14.02
C LYS A 62 14.31 -1.03 15.01
N PRO A 63 14.81 -0.27 16.00
CA PRO A 63 15.56 -0.82 17.12
C PRO A 63 14.77 -1.94 17.81
N ALA A 64 15.46 -2.95 18.32
CA ALA A 64 14.82 -4.13 18.91
C ALA A 64 13.80 -3.79 20.02
N ALA A 65 14.10 -2.78 20.84
CA ALA A 65 13.23 -2.32 21.92
C ALA A 65 11.93 -1.65 21.44
N GLU A 66 11.90 -1.14 20.21
CA GLU A 66 10.76 -0.38 19.65
C GLU A 66 10.07 -1.10 18.49
N ARG A 67 10.61 -2.24 18.07
CA ARG A 67 10.14 -2.98 16.90
C ARG A 67 8.72 -3.50 17.07
N TYR A 68 8.37 -3.96 18.26
CA TYR A 68 7.06 -4.54 18.53
C TYR A 68 6.17 -3.59 19.33
N LYS A 69 4.89 -3.51 18.96
CA LYS A 69 3.87 -2.82 19.73
C LYS A 69 2.68 -3.74 19.98
N LYS A 70 2.15 -3.74 21.21
CA LYS A 70 0.83 -4.31 21.52
C LYS A 70 -0.23 -3.30 21.13
N ILE A 71 -1.33 -3.77 20.56
CA ILE A 71 -2.39 -2.90 20.04
C ILE A 71 -3.75 -3.49 20.39
N ILE A 72 -4.68 -2.64 20.81
CA ILE A 72 -6.13 -2.90 20.76
C ILE A 72 -6.77 -1.78 19.97
N PHE A 73 -7.51 -2.14 18.91
CA PHE A 73 -8.42 -1.21 18.23
C PHE A 73 -9.68 -1.07 19.09
N GLN A 74 -9.78 0.03 19.84
CA GLN A 74 -10.83 0.20 20.86
C GLN A 74 -12.17 0.55 20.22
N SER A 75 -12.18 1.51 19.30
CA SER A 75 -13.39 2.01 18.65
C SER A 75 -13.06 2.70 17.32
N GLY A 76 -14.09 2.88 16.51
CA GLY A 76 -14.01 3.67 15.29
C GLY A 76 -15.41 4.11 14.86
N ASP A 77 -15.58 5.39 14.61
CA ASP A 77 -16.82 6.00 14.15
C ASP A 77 -16.56 6.80 12.87
N GLU A 78 -17.54 7.59 12.41
CA GLU A 78 -17.41 8.41 11.20
C GLU A 78 -16.33 9.50 11.30
N THR A 79 -15.91 9.85 12.52
CA THR A 79 -15.02 10.97 12.81
C THR A 79 -13.60 10.55 13.20
N LYS A 80 -13.41 9.37 13.81
CA LYS A 80 -12.08 8.93 14.29
C LYS A 80 -11.97 7.43 14.53
N TYR A 81 -10.74 6.98 14.72
CA TYR A 81 -10.38 5.71 15.37
C TYR A 81 -9.73 5.96 16.72
N GLU A 82 -9.89 5.01 17.65
CA GLU A 82 -9.23 5.00 18.95
C GLU A 82 -8.42 3.71 19.09
N ILE A 83 -7.12 3.86 19.31
CA ILE A 83 -6.16 2.76 19.29
C ILE A 83 -5.35 2.79 20.59
N GLN A 84 -5.54 1.79 21.45
CA GLN A 84 -4.66 1.59 22.60
C GLN A 84 -3.41 0.86 22.16
N PHE A 85 -2.26 1.31 22.64
CA PHE A 85 -0.98 0.67 22.33
C PHE A 85 0.01 0.76 23.49
N SER A 86 1.04 -0.09 23.47
CA SER A 86 2.20 -0.05 24.35
C SER A 86 3.36 -0.87 23.76
N ASN A 87 4.54 -0.80 24.36
CA ASN A 87 5.59 -1.81 24.17
C ASN A 87 5.17 -3.14 24.80
N LEU A 88 5.84 -4.23 24.43
CA LEU A 88 5.54 -5.57 24.97
C LEU A 88 5.66 -5.63 26.51
N ASP A 89 6.61 -4.89 27.08
CA ASP A 89 6.82 -4.76 28.53
C ASP A 89 5.83 -3.81 29.24
N GLY A 90 4.88 -3.22 28.51
CA GLY A 90 3.89 -2.28 29.03
C GLY A 90 4.36 -0.82 29.10
N SER A 91 5.63 -0.53 28.78
CA SER A 91 6.11 0.85 28.68
C SER A 91 5.48 1.58 27.48
N GLU A 92 5.50 2.91 27.49
CA GLU A 92 4.90 3.77 26.46
C GLU A 92 3.41 3.46 26.18
N GLN A 93 2.67 3.08 27.22
CA GLN A 93 1.24 2.83 27.08
C GLN A 93 0.47 4.14 26.81
N GLY A 94 -0.41 4.11 25.82
CA GLY A 94 -1.22 5.26 25.45
C GLY A 94 -2.46 4.90 24.63
N ILE A 95 -3.28 5.92 24.36
CA ILE A 95 -4.40 5.86 23.43
C ILE A 95 -4.14 6.90 22.34
N LEU A 96 -4.07 6.44 21.09
CA LEU A 96 -3.97 7.27 19.92
C LEU A 96 -5.34 7.51 19.31
N TYR A 97 -5.69 8.78 19.14
CA TYR A 97 -6.89 9.22 18.42
C TYR A 97 -6.51 9.58 16.99
N VAL A 98 -7.02 8.83 16.02
CA VAL A 98 -6.74 9.07 14.59
C VAL A 98 -7.99 9.68 13.94
N PRO A 99 -8.01 11.00 13.70
CA PRO A 99 -9.16 11.66 13.08
C PRO A 99 -9.30 11.26 11.62
N LYS A 100 -10.54 11.16 11.15
CA LYS A 100 -10.90 10.99 9.74
C LYS A 100 -11.06 12.37 9.11
N SER A 101 -10.67 12.47 7.85
CA SER A 101 -10.80 13.69 7.04
C SER A 101 -11.60 13.36 5.78
N ASN A 102 -12.48 14.26 5.36
CA ASN A 102 -13.13 14.17 4.06
C ASN A 102 -12.26 14.74 2.92
N LEU A 103 -11.13 15.37 3.26
CA LEU A 103 -10.17 15.95 2.31
C LEU A 103 -9.14 14.93 1.82
N SER A 104 -8.89 13.84 2.55
CA SER A 104 -7.90 12.82 2.22
C SER A 104 -8.58 11.47 2.00
N SER A 105 -7.96 10.58 1.24
CA SER A 105 -8.49 9.23 1.00
C SER A 105 -8.31 8.35 2.24
N TYR A 106 -7.19 8.56 2.96
CA TYR A 106 -6.86 7.79 4.16
C TYR A 106 -6.36 8.69 5.29
N ALA A 107 -6.45 8.16 6.51
CA ALA A 107 -5.77 8.71 7.67
C ALA A 107 -4.51 7.88 7.95
N TYR A 108 -3.42 8.56 8.27
CA TYR A 108 -2.11 7.94 8.49
C TYR A 108 -1.66 8.21 9.92
N PHE A 109 -0.96 7.26 10.51
CA PHE A 109 -0.40 7.40 11.85
C PHE A 109 0.86 6.56 12.01
N THR A 110 1.64 6.86 13.03
CA THR A 110 2.79 6.07 13.47
C THR A 110 2.73 5.85 14.97
N PHE A 111 3.42 4.80 15.45
CA PHE A 111 3.71 4.58 16.86
C PHE A 111 5.12 5.06 17.27
N ASP A 112 5.82 5.74 16.37
CA ASP A 112 7.04 6.47 16.73
C ASP A 112 6.72 7.55 17.77
N ASP A 113 7.68 7.80 18.66
CA ASP A 113 7.65 8.88 19.66
C ASP A 113 6.36 8.93 20.50
N GLY A 114 5.85 7.76 20.90
CA GLY A 114 4.63 7.68 21.70
C GLY A 114 3.33 7.89 20.92
N GLY A 115 3.35 7.77 19.59
CA GLY A 115 2.16 7.75 18.75
C GLY A 115 1.75 9.12 18.22
N SER A 116 1.65 9.25 16.90
CA SER A 116 1.23 10.50 16.25
C SER A 116 0.48 10.27 14.94
N VAL A 117 -0.39 11.24 14.61
CA VAL A 117 -1.08 11.31 13.32
C VAL A 117 -0.14 11.94 12.30
N LEU A 118 -0.13 11.41 11.09
CA LEU A 118 0.72 11.86 9.98
C LEU A 118 -0.12 12.55 8.91
N ASN A 119 0.38 13.69 8.41
CA ASN A 119 -0.21 14.39 7.28
C ASN A 119 0.69 14.25 6.05
N ILE A 120 0.56 13.13 5.35
CA ILE A 120 1.45 12.73 4.23
C ILE A 120 0.74 12.58 2.89
N GLU A 121 -0.59 12.52 2.88
CA GLU A 121 -1.38 12.45 1.64
C GLU A 121 -1.83 13.88 1.26
N PRO A 122 -1.65 14.31 0.00
CA PRO A 122 -2.31 15.51 -0.50
C PRO A 122 -3.83 15.43 -0.37
N ALA A 123 -4.53 16.54 -0.62
CA ALA A 123 -5.99 16.48 -0.75
C ALA A 123 -6.37 15.51 -1.89
N LYS A 124 -7.36 14.65 -1.66
CA LYS A 124 -7.70 13.55 -2.57
C LYS A 124 -8.05 14.01 -3.97
N GLN A 125 -8.51 15.25 -4.16
CA GLN A 125 -8.79 15.84 -5.47
C GLN A 125 -7.55 16.36 -6.22
N GLN A 126 -6.35 16.25 -5.64
CA GLN A 126 -5.12 16.86 -6.17
C GLN A 126 -4.08 15.82 -6.62
N TRP A 127 -4.42 14.53 -6.66
CA TRP A 127 -3.50 13.48 -7.09
C TRP A 127 -4.23 12.28 -7.70
N ASP A 128 -3.61 11.66 -8.71
CA ASP A 128 -4.13 10.46 -9.38
C ASP A 128 -3.23 9.24 -9.17
N MET A 129 -1.91 9.45 -9.13
CA MET A 129 -0.89 8.42 -9.07
C MET A 129 0.15 8.73 -7.99
N LEU A 130 0.61 7.68 -7.32
CA LEU A 130 1.68 7.69 -6.33
C LEU A 130 2.77 6.72 -6.76
N PHE A 131 3.94 7.26 -7.13
CA PHE A 131 5.16 6.48 -7.31
C PHE A 131 5.76 6.19 -5.94
N THR A 132 5.84 4.91 -5.56
CA THR A 132 6.28 4.55 -4.22
C THR A 132 6.89 3.15 -4.16
N ARG A 133 7.55 2.87 -3.04
CA ARG A 133 8.01 1.53 -2.68
C ARG A 133 7.01 0.88 -1.75
N TYR A 134 6.68 -0.37 -2.02
CA TYR A 134 5.79 -1.18 -1.18
C TYR A 134 6.21 -2.64 -1.25
N ARG A 135 5.72 -3.45 -0.30
CA ARG A 135 5.92 -4.90 -0.32
C ARG A 135 4.93 -5.54 -1.28
N TYR A 136 5.45 -6.41 -2.12
CA TYR A 136 4.70 -7.39 -2.90
C TYR A 136 5.07 -8.80 -2.43
N ILE A 137 4.14 -9.74 -2.52
CA ILE A 137 4.36 -11.15 -2.16
C ILE A 137 4.31 -11.97 -3.44
N PHE A 138 5.42 -12.62 -3.77
CA PHE A 138 5.49 -13.59 -4.87
C PHE A 138 5.01 -14.95 -4.33
N TYR A 139 3.71 -15.22 -4.51
CA TYR A 139 3.05 -16.45 -4.05
C TYR A 139 3.36 -17.68 -4.91
N ASP A 140 3.95 -17.47 -6.08
CA ASP A 140 4.46 -18.50 -6.99
C ASP A 140 5.82 -19.08 -6.55
N GLU A 141 6.50 -18.43 -5.62
CA GLU A 141 7.70 -18.94 -4.95
C GLU A 141 7.35 -19.86 -3.77
N ASP A 142 8.23 -20.82 -3.45
CA ASP A 142 8.06 -21.74 -2.31
C ASP A 142 9.28 -21.70 -1.35
N PRO A 143 9.15 -21.13 -0.14
CA PRO A 143 7.95 -20.45 0.39
C PRO A 143 7.69 -19.11 -0.32
N ALA A 144 6.46 -18.60 -0.21
CA ALA A 144 6.08 -17.30 -0.76
C ALA A 144 7.09 -16.20 -0.38
N LEU A 145 7.55 -15.44 -1.37
CA LEU A 145 8.67 -14.52 -1.21
C LEU A 145 8.19 -13.07 -1.01
N PRO A 146 8.39 -12.45 0.17
CA PRO A 146 8.13 -11.04 0.37
C PRO A 146 9.27 -10.19 -0.23
N TYR A 147 8.93 -9.21 -1.06
CA TYR A 147 9.92 -8.36 -1.74
C TYR A 147 9.48 -6.89 -1.79
N LEU A 148 10.44 -5.97 -1.74
CA LEU A 148 10.17 -4.55 -1.95
C LEU A 148 10.26 -4.21 -3.43
N VAL A 149 9.13 -3.80 -3.99
CA VAL A 149 9.03 -3.31 -5.36
C VAL A 149 8.91 -1.79 -5.38
N THR A 150 9.32 -1.17 -6.49
CA THR A 150 8.99 0.22 -6.81
C THR A 150 7.91 0.21 -7.89
N GLY A 151 6.76 0.81 -7.61
CA GLY A 151 5.63 0.81 -8.53
C GLY A 151 4.80 2.08 -8.44
N VAL A 152 3.64 2.05 -9.08
CA VAL A 152 2.68 3.15 -9.10
C VAL A 152 1.37 2.66 -8.50
N LEU A 153 0.91 3.34 -7.47
CA LEU A 153 -0.41 3.14 -6.88
C LEU A 153 -1.37 4.23 -7.34
N ILE A 154 -2.62 3.89 -7.62
CA ILE A 154 -3.64 4.88 -8.00
C ILE A 154 -4.40 5.42 -6.78
N ASN A 155 -4.95 6.62 -6.97
CA ASN A 155 -5.94 7.20 -6.08
C ASN A 155 -7.22 6.33 -6.10
N PRO A 156 -7.79 5.96 -4.93
CA PRO A 156 -9.03 5.19 -4.87
C PRO A 156 -10.24 5.83 -5.59
N GLU A 157 -10.18 7.14 -5.85
CA GLU A 157 -11.24 7.90 -6.53
C GLU A 157 -11.13 7.85 -8.07
N ILE A 158 -10.09 7.20 -8.62
CA ILE A 158 -9.93 6.99 -10.07
C ILE A 158 -9.98 5.51 -10.42
N SER A 159 -10.00 5.21 -11.71
CA SER A 159 -9.92 3.84 -12.19
C SER A 159 -9.00 3.73 -13.40
N VAL A 160 -8.41 2.56 -13.60
CA VAL A 160 -7.48 2.31 -14.70
C VAL A 160 -7.83 1.03 -15.43
N ALA A 161 -7.72 1.07 -16.75
CA ALA A 161 -7.69 -0.11 -17.61
C ALA A 161 -6.27 -0.35 -18.13
N VAL A 162 -5.94 -1.60 -18.39
CA VAL A 162 -4.66 -2.01 -18.99
C VAL A 162 -4.92 -2.50 -20.41
N ASP A 163 -4.20 -1.96 -21.40
CA ASP A 163 -4.26 -2.42 -22.78
C ASP A 163 -2.87 -2.83 -23.27
N SER A 164 -2.76 -4.08 -23.72
CA SER A 164 -1.55 -4.61 -24.35
C SER A 164 -1.74 -5.00 -25.81
N SER A 165 -2.85 -4.55 -26.42
CA SER A 165 -3.31 -4.97 -27.75
C SER A 165 -3.04 -3.94 -28.84
N MET A 166 -2.86 -2.68 -28.47
CA MET A 166 -2.64 -1.57 -29.40
C MET A 166 -1.36 -0.80 -29.07
N THR A 167 -0.80 -0.13 -30.07
CA THR A 167 0.30 0.82 -29.82
C THR A 167 -0.24 2.10 -29.16
N PHE A 168 0.59 2.80 -28.39
CA PHE A 168 0.19 4.01 -27.68
C PHE A 168 -0.48 5.06 -28.60
N THR A 169 0.03 5.22 -29.82
CA THR A 169 -0.47 6.20 -30.80
C THR A 169 -1.83 5.84 -31.38
N GLU A 170 -2.15 4.55 -31.51
CA GLU A 170 -3.40 4.06 -32.08
C GLU A 170 -4.57 4.05 -31.09
N ILE A 171 -4.30 4.18 -29.78
CA ILE A 171 -5.35 4.25 -28.77
C ILE A 171 -6.12 5.56 -28.89
N ASP A 172 -7.40 5.44 -29.20
CA ASP A 172 -8.36 6.52 -29.39
C ASP A 172 -9.53 6.46 -28.39
N TYR A 173 -10.45 7.43 -28.50
CA TYR A 173 -11.62 7.54 -27.61
C TYR A 173 -12.56 6.33 -27.70
N GLN A 174 -12.75 5.78 -28.90
CA GLN A 174 -13.65 4.63 -29.09
C GLN A 174 -13.09 3.39 -28.40
N LYS A 175 -11.78 3.17 -28.48
CA LYS A 175 -11.11 2.08 -27.77
C LYS A 175 -11.27 2.22 -26.26
N VAL A 176 -10.91 3.38 -25.69
CA VAL A 176 -10.88 3.53 -24.22
C VAL A 176 -12.25 3.35 -23.56
N THR A 177 -13.32 3.79 -24.21
CA THR A 177 -14.70 3.62 -23.69
C THR A 177 -15.18 2.17 -23.66
N SER A 178 -14.50 1.26 -24.36
CA SER A 178 -14.83 -0.18 -24.39
C SER A 178 -14.04 -1.03 -23.40
N LEU A 179 -13.05 -0.44 -22.71
CA LEU A 179 -12.17 -1.17 -21.81
C LEU A 179 -12.83 -1.48 -20.46
N ILE A 180 -12.28 -2.48 -19.76
CA ILE A 180 -12.65 -2.82 -18.40
C ILE A 180 -11.72 -2.08 -17.44
N TYR A 181 -12.30 -1.25 -16.60
CA TYR A 181 -11.58 -0.45 -15.61
C TYR A 181 -11.61 -1.13 -14.24
N SER A 182 -10.49 -1.02 -13.53
CA SER A 182 -10.32 -1.46 -12.16
C SER A 182 -9.94 -0.28 -11.26
N ASN A 183 -10.43 -0.30 -10.02
CA ASN A 183 -10.04 0.62 -8.96
C ASN A 183 -9.05 -0.02 -7.97
N ASN A 184 -8.52 -1.22 -8.27
CA ASN A 184 -7.44 -1.80 -7.48
C ASN A 184 -6.25 -0.84 -7.47
N ARG A 185 -5.71 -0.55 -6.28
CA ARG A 185 -4.70 0.51 -6.16
C ARG A 185 -3.41 0.18 -6.89
N ASP A 186 -3.07 -1.09 -6.99
CA ASP A 186 -1.87 -1.59 -7.64
C ASP A 186 -2.08 -2.01 -9.12
N VAL A 187 -3.19 -1.61 -9.75
CA VAL A 187 -3.49 -1.95 -11.16
C VAL A 187 -2.38 -1.53 -12.14
N ILE A 188 -1.70 -0.40 -11.89
CA ILE A 188 -0.46 -0.05 -12.61
C ILE A 188 0.72 -0.81 -12.00
N GLY A 189 0.82 -0.77 -10.67
CA GLY A 189 1.66 -1.66 -9.91
C GLY A 189 3.15 -1.50 -10.20
N TRP A 190 3.90 -2.57 -9.99
CA TRP A 190 5.33 -2.64 -10.32
C TRP A 190 5.60 -3.30 -11.67
N ASN A 191 4.62 -4.05 -12.17
CA ASN A 191 4.67 -4.98 -13.30
C ASN A 191 4.59 -4.30 -14.67
N TRP A 192 4.62 -2.97 -14.74
CA TRP A 192 4.94 -2.23 -15.97
C TRP A 192 6.38 -2.45 -16.43
N LYS A 193 7.24 -2.99 -15.56
CA LYS A 193 8.61 -3.44 -15.86
C LYS A 193 8.91 -4.78 -15.19
N HIS A 194 9.95 -5.45 -15.68
CA HIS A 194 10.52 -6.66 -15.08
C HIS A 194 12.04 -6.53 -14.97
N PHE A 195 12.65 -7.36 -14.14
CA PHE A 195 14.10 -7.47 -14.07
C PHE A 195 14.58 -8.57 -15.03
N ASP A 196 15.43 -8.23 -15.98
CA ASP A 196 16.06 -9.18 -16.89
C ASP A 196 17.37 -9.69 -16.29
N PHE A 197 17.41 -10.97 -15.93
CA PHE A 197 18.57 -11.59 -15.28
C PHE A 197 19.80 -11.69 -16.19
N SER A 198 19.63 -11.64 -17.51
CA SER A 198 20.72 -11.78 -18.48
C SER A 198 21.53 -10.49 -18.59
N SER A 199 20.84 -9.36 -18.74
CA SER A 199 21.41 -8.02 -18.80
C SER A 199 21.64 -7.40 -17.41
N GLN A 200 21.00 -7.95 -16.37
CA GLN A 200 20.95 -7.39 -15.01
C GLN A 200 20.32 -5.98 -14.96
N LEU A 201 19.37 -5.71 -15.85
CA LEU A 201 18.67 -4.44 -15.96
C LEU A 201 17.16 -4.61 -15.80
N TYR A 202 16.48 -3.54 -15.38
CA TYR A 202 15.04 -3.47 -15.47
C TYR A 202 14.61 -3.12 -16.90
N MET A 203 13.70 -3.88 -17.48
CA MET A 203 13.12 -3.63 -18.79
C MET A 203 11.65 -3.29 -18.68
N VAL A 204 11.22 -2.25 -19.39
CA VAL A 204 9.82 -1.83 -19.47
C VAL A 204 9.07 -2.70 -20.48
N HIS A 205 7.82 -3.04 -20.17
CA HIS A 205 6.92 -3.68 -21.12
C HIS A 205 6.37 -2.65 -22.11
N GLN A 206 7.12 -2.42 -23.20
CA GLN A 206 6.83 -1.41 -24.24
C GLN A 206 5.50 -1.61 -24.98
N ASN A 207 4.82 -2.73 -24.77
CA ASN A 207 3.51 -3.00 -25.35
C ASN A 207 2.36 -2.78 -24.36
N VAL A 208 2.61 -2.32 -23.13
CA VAL A 208 1.59 -2.16 -22.08
C VAL A 208 1.26 -0.70 -21.89
N ASN A 209 0.01 -0.34 -22.19
CA ASN A 209 -0.56 0.99 -21.99
C ASN A 209 -1.52 0.96 -20.80
N TYR A 210 -1.59 2.08 -20.09
CA TYR A 210 -2.53 2.30 -19.00
C TYR A 210 -3.48 3.41 -19.38
N ILE A 211 -4.78 3.17 -19.21
CA ILE A 211 -5.81 4.17 -19.46
C ILE A 211 -6.41 4.58 -18.14
N LEU A 212 -6.14 5.80 -17.72
CA LEU A 212 -6.72 6.39 -16.52
C LEU A 212 -8.06 7.03 -16.88
N ARG A 213 -9.05 6.83 -16.03
CA ARG A 213 -10.28 7.61 -15.98
C ARG A 213 -10.25 8.39 -14.68
N ASP A 214 -10.05 9.70 -14.78
CA ASP A 214 -9.94 10.57 -13.62
C ASP A 214 -11.28 10.86 -12.94
N MET A 215 -11.24 11.65 -11.86
CA MET A 215 -12.42 11.98 -11.06
C MET A 215 -13.48 12.78 -11.81
N GLU A 216 -13.11 13.48 -12.88
CA GLU A 216 -14.01 14.23 -13.76
C GLU A 216 -14.56 13.34 -14.90
N GLY A 217 -14.10 12.09 -14.97
CA GLY A 217 -14.47 11.14 -16.01
C GLY A 217 -13.73 11.36 -17.33
N VAL A 218 -12.66 12.15 -17.34
CA VAL A 218 -11.80 12.35 -18.50
C VAL A 218 -10.82 11.19 -18.63
N TYR A 219 -10.55 10.79 -19.87
CA TYR A 219 -9.63 9.71 -20.17
C TYR A 219 -8.22 10.24 -20.47
N TRP A 220 -7.23 9.53 -19.93
CA TRP A 220 -5.83 9.75 -20.22
C TRP A 220 -5.19 8.41 -20.58
N LYS A 221 -4.41 8.37 -21.65
CA LYS A 221 -3.52 7.24 -21.93
C LYS A 221 -2.14 7.55 -21.38
N LEU A 222 -1.49 6.54 -20.80
CA LEU A 222 -0.15 6.58 -20.25
C LEU A 222 0.64 5.36 -20.72
N HIS A 223 1.90 5.56 -21.07
CA HIS A 223 2.81 4.51 -21.50
C HIS A 223 4.20 4.74 -20.91
N PHE A 224 4.75 3.71 -20.24
CA PHE A 224 6.08 3.78 -19.67
C PHE A 224 7.13 3.55 -20.76
N ILE A 225 8.22 4.32 -20.68
CA ILE A 225 9.31 4.32 -21.66
C ILE A 225 10.57 3.73 -21.04
N ASP A 226 10.92 4.16 -19.83
CA ASP A 226 12.17 3.79 -19.16
C ASP A 226 12.03 3.80 -17.63
N PHE A 227 13.00 3.22 -16.93
CA PHE A 227 13.20 3.27 -15.48
C PHE A 227 14.53 3.92 -15.07
N TYR A 228 15.34 4.34 -16.05
CA TYR A 228 16.65 4.93 -15.85
C TYR A 228 16.68 6.39 -16.30
N ASN A 229 17.60 7.19 -15.74
CA ASN A 229 17.91 8.51 -16.26
C ASN A 229 18.99 8.45 -17.35
N GLU A 230 19.37 9.60 -17.91
CA GLU A 230 20.41 9.71 -18.95
C GLU A 230 21.78 9.18 -18.52
N ALA A 231 22.07 9.11 -17.21
CA ALA A 231 23.30 8.55 -16.65
C ALA A 231 23.22 7.03 -16.39
N GLY A 232 22.08 6.39 -16.65
CA GLY A 232 21.86 4.96 -16.38
C GLY A 232 21.59 4.65 -14.90
N GLU A 233 21.19 5.63 -14.09
CA GLU A 233 20.80 5.42 -12.70
C GLU A 233 19.34 4.92 -12.64
N LYS A 234 19.09 3.82 -11.93
CA LYS A 234 17.74 3.25 -11.76
C LYS A 234 16.90 4.10 -10.81
N GLY A 235 15.58 4.06 -10.97
CA GLY A 235 14.65 4.78 -10.11
C GLY A 235 14.12 6.08 -10.70
N TYR A 236 14.28 6.26 -12.01
CA TYR A 236 13.81 7.42 -12.77
C TYR A 236 12.81 6.96 -13.83
N PRO A 237 11.55 6.66 -13.46
CA PRO A 237 10.52 6.30 -14.43
C PRO A 237 10.34 7.43 -15.46
N GLN A 238 10.40 7.07 -16.73
CA GLN A 238 10.02 7.93 -17.84
C GLN A 238 8.75 7.38 -18.46
N PHE A 239 7.82 8.26 -18.79
CA PHE A 239 6.56 7.89 -19.40
C PHE A 239 6.03 9.03 -20.26
N GLU A 240 5.25 8.67 -21.27
CA GLU A 240 4.44 9.59 -22.04
C GLU A 240 2.98 9.49 -21.60
N PHE A 241 2.24 10.59 -21.72
CA PHE A 241 0.82 10.62 -21.41
C PHE A 241 0.09 11.61 -22.32
N GLN A 242 -1.17 11.32 -22.60
CA GLN A 242 -2.02 12.14 -23.46
C GLN A 242 -3.47 12.08 -22.99
N ARG A 243 -4.12 13.24 -22.92
CA ARG A 243 -5.57 13.36 -22.74
C ARG A 243 -6.31 12.96 -24.01
N LEU A 244 -7.41 12.21 -23.86
CA LEU A 244 -8.31 11.82 -24.94
C LEU A 244 -9.63 12.59 -24.92
#